data_AF-A0A2E6A4F8-F1
#
_entry.id   AF-A0A2E6A4F8-F1
#
_cell.length_a   1.000
_cell.length_b   1.000
_cell.length_c   1.000
_cell.angle_alpha   90.00
_cell.angle_beta   90.00
_cell.angle_gamma   90.00
#
_symmetry.space_group_name_H-M   'P 1'
#
loop_
_entity.id
_entity.type
_entity.pdbx_description
1 polymer ?
#
loop_
_entity_poly.entity_id
_entity_poly.type
_entity_poly.pdbx_seq_one_letter_code
_entity_poly.pdbx_strand_id
1 'polypeptide(L)'
;MRTGADNPQPAARGPGLLRGDIETHLQDVAAKDRALQALVCDSFDPGRVLREAAELKQRASAAARAMPLEGKLLGVKDVIRAPGYPTGCATDLPAHLFAGPEAPAVSRLRRAGALLVGKTVTAEFACDAPGLTRNPLNPAHTPGGSSSDSAAGVAAIPEGPYLELADASVRDAFETAIERIHAAGIGVSRVSALQDIDDLIHRHSRLTRAELYRNHRARLDEWRTSYRPETLKVLDSGAGIDDRELGELRLARQRTVENHAALMSAMGIDIWMCPATTSLAPVGQQTGNPTMNLP
;
A
#
# COMPACT_ATOMS: atom_id res chain seq x y z
N MET A 1 -10.25 -9.98 24.52
CA MET A 1 -10.21 -9.71 25.97
C MET A 1 -9.83 -10.99 26.69
N ARG A 2 -8.62 -11.05 27.29
CA ARG A 2 -8.25 -11.99 28.35
C ARG A 2 -7.60 -11.13 29.44
N THR A 3 -8.19 -11.13 30.62
CA THR A 3 -7.68 -10.51 31.84
C THR A 3 -6.76 -11.50 32.56
N GLY A 4 -5.77 -11.01 33.29
CA GLY A 4 -5.00 -11.81 34.25
C GLY A 4 -3.51 -11.52 34.22
N ALA A 5 -3.04 -10.90 35.30
CA ALA A 5 -1.67 -10.54 35.61
C ALA A 5 -0.71 -11.74 35.63
N ASP A 6 0.38 -11.62 34.86
CA ASP A 6 1.74 -12.08 35.17
C ASP A 6 2.66 -11.53 34.08
N ASN A 7 3.18 -10.32 34.31
CA ASN A 7 4.08 -9.65 33.36
C ASN A 7 5.51 -9.64 33.94
N PRO A 8 6.41 -10.55 33.53
CA PRO A 8 7.82 -10.39 33.86
C PRO A 8 8.34 -9.14 33.13
N GLN A 9 9.08 -8.29 33.87
CA GLN A 9 9.66 -7.06 33.35
C GLN A 9 10.34 -7.28 31.99
N PRO A 10 10.09 -6.43 30.96
CA PRO A 10 10.72 -6.59 29.67
C PRO A 10 12.23 -6.31 29.81
N ALA A 11 13.03 -7.37 29.70
CA ALA A 11 14.46 -7.25 29.50
C ALA A 11 14.74 -6.34 28.28
N ALA A 12 15.68 -5.41 28.45
CA ALA A 12 16.06 -4.41 27.46
C ALA A 12 16.28 -5.03 26.07
N ARG A 13 15.36 -4.74 25.13
CA ARG A 13 15.44 -5.18 23.73
C ARG A 13 16.34 -4.23 22.95
N GLY A 14 17.61 -4.61 22.78
CA GLY A 14 18.45 -4.03 21.73
C GLY A 14 17.93 -4.40 20.33
N PRO A 15 18.29 -3.64 19.27
CA PRO A 15 17.81 -3.86 17.91
C PRO A 15 18.53 -5.06 17.28
N GLY A 16 18.08 -6.26 17.61
CA GLY A 16 18.47 -7.52 16.99
C GLY A 16 17.35 -8.06 16.10
N LEU A 17 17.60 -8.05 14.80
CA LEU A 17 16.87 -8.78 13.75
C LEU A 17 16.67 -10.27 14.11
N LEU A 18 15.67 -10.92 13.48
CA LEU A 18 15.14 -12.24 13.86
C LEU A 18 16.22 -13.25 14.26
N ARG A 19 16.31 -13.54 15.57
CA ARG A 19 17.05 -14.69 16.12
C ARG A 19 16.28 -16.02 15.97
N GLY A 20 15.20 -16.06 15.18
CA GLY A 20 14.33 -17.22 15.00
C GLY A 20 14.67 -18.04 13.76
N ASP A 21 14.32 -19.32 13.79
CA ASP A 21 14.43 -20.23 12.65
C ASP A 21 13.56 -19.77 11.48
N ILE A 22 14.17 -19.55 10.32
CA ILE A 22 13.46 -19.14 9.09
C ILE A 22 12.40 -20.18 8.71
N GLU A 23 12.62 -21.45 9.02
CA GLU A 23 11.65 -22.53 8.78
C GLU A 23 10.33 -22.28 9.55
N THR A 24 10.42 -21.92 10.83
CA THR A 24 9.25 -21.58 11.65
C THR A 24 8.48 -20.39 11.08
N HIS A 25 9.18 -19.36 10.60
CA HIS A 25 8.53 -18.21 9.98
C HIS A 25 7.85 -18.55 8.65
N LEU A 26 8.42 -19.45 7.86
CA LEU A 26 7.80 -19.94 6.63
C LEU A 26 6.56 -20.79 6.92
N GLN A 27 6.56 -21.59 7.99
CA GLN A 27 5.37 -22.32 8.45
C GLN A 27 4.24 -21.36 8.86
N ASP A 28 4.57 -20.29 9.59
CA ASP A 28 3.61 -19.25 9.97
C ASP A 28 3.01 -18.55 8.75
N VAL A 29 3.84 -18.23 7.74
CA VAL A 29 3.39 -17.63 6.48
C VAL A 29 2.41 -18.56 5.78
N ALA A 30 2.74 -19.85 5.66
CA ALA A 30 1.88 -20.84 5.01
C ALA A 30 0.52 -21.00 5.73
N ALA A 31 0.53 -21.03 7.07
CA ALA A 31 -0.68 -21.14 7.87
C ALA A 31 -1.59 -19.92 7.71
N LYS A 32 -1.01 -18.71 7.75
CA LYS A 32 -1.75 -17.45 7.57
C LYS A 32 -2.28 -17.32 6.16
N ASP A 33 -1.48 -17.67 5.16
CA ASP A 33 -1.89 -17.55 3.76
C ASP A 33 -3.08 -18.47 3.43
N ARG A 34 -3.12 -19.68 4.00
CA ARG A 34 -4.28 -20.58 3.84
C ARG A 34 -5.58 -19.96 4.35
N ALA A 35 -5.51 -19.16 5.42
CA ALA A 35 -6.67 -18.48 5.99
C ALA A 35 -7.01 -17.17 5.25
N LEU A 36 -6.00 -16.45 4.77
CA LEU A 36 -6.14 -15.07 4.30
C LEU A 36 -6.09 -14.91 2.78
N GLN A 37 -5.55 -15.88 2.04
CA GLN A 37 -5.35 -15.82 0.59
C GLN A 37 -4.58 -14.55 0.17
N ALA A 38 -3.45 -14.31 0.85
CA ALA A 38 -2.65 -13.10 0.74
C ALA A 38 -1.58 -13.20 -0.35
N LEU A 39 -1.15 -14.41 -0.69
CA LEU A 39 -0.18 -14.70 -1.73
C LEU A 39 -0.88 -15.20 -3.00
N VAL A 40 -0.29 -14.88 -4.15
CA VAL A 40 -0.72 -15.43 -5.45
C VAL A 40 -0.45 -16.93 -5.44
N CYS A 41 -1.37 -17.71 -6.01
CA CYS A 41 -1.23 -19.16 -6.13
C CYS A 41 0.14 -19.53 -6.71
N ASP A 42 0.76 -20.56 -6.14
CA ASP A 42 2.06 -21.11 -6.56
C ASP A 42 3.26 -20.15 -6.46
N SER A 43 3.06 -18.94 -5.92
CA SER A 43 4.15 -17.99 -5.71
C SER A 43 4.94 -18.24 -4.43
N PHE A 44 4.45 -19.10 -3.52
CA PHE A 44 5.12 -19.44 -2.27
C PHE A 44 5.90 -20.76 -2.40
N ASP A 45 7.24 -20.67 -2.46
CA ASP A 45 8.16 -21.83 -2.46
C ASP A 45 9.11 -21.72 -1.25
N PRO A 46 8.79 -22.36 -0.11
CA PRO A 46 9.64 -22.30 1.08
C PRO A 46 11.03 -22.93 0.84
N GLY A 47 11.13 -23.94 -0.02
CA GLY A 47 12.40 -24.57 -0.36
C GLY A 47 13.35 -23.61 -1.08
N ARG A 48 12.82 -22.78 -1.99
CA ARG A 48 13.59 -21.70 -2.61
C ARG A 48 14.04 -20.66 -1.58
N VAL A 49 13.15 -20.23 -0.69
CA VAL A 49 13.49 -19.21 0.33
C VAL A 49 14.62 -19.71 1.24
N LEU A 50 14.59 -20.98 1.64
CA LEU A 50 15.64 -21.59 2.47
C LEU A 50 16.99 -21.64 1.74
N ARG A 51 17.01 -21.95 0.44
CA ARG A 51 18.24 -21.87 -0.38
C ARG A 51 18.78 -20.44 -0.45
N GLU A 52 17.93 -19.46 -0.74
CA GLU A 52 18.32 -18.05 -0.76
C GLU A 52 18.82 -17.55 0.60
N ALA A 53 18.24 -18.03 1.70
CA ALA A 53 18.67 -17.72 3.06
C ALA A 53 20.09 -18.27 3.35
N ALA A 54 20.37 -19.51 2.93
CA ALA A 54 21.69 -20.10 3.10
C ALA A 54 22.76 -19.33 2.30
N GLU A 55 22.46 -18.97 1.05
CA GLU A 55 23.34 -18.15 0.21
C GLU A 55 23.56 -16.74 0.78
N LEU A 56 22.50 -16.13 1.32
CA LEU A 56 22.58 -14.83 1.99
C LEU A 56 23.53 -14.90 3.20
N LYS A 57 23.39 -15.92 4.05
CA LYS A 57 24.24 -16.14 5.23
C LYS A 57 25.71 -16.32 4.85
N GLN A 58 25.99 -17.07 3.78
CA GLN A 58 27.36 -17.23 3.25
C GLN A 58 27.94 -15.89 2.79
N ARG A 59 27.18 -15.10 2.02
CA ARG A 59 27.61 -13.77 1.56
C ARG A 59 27.80 -12.77 2.69
N ALA A 60 26.91 -12.78 3.68
CA ALA A 60 26.98 -11.92 4.88
C ALA A 60 28.29 -12.15 5.64
N SER A 61 28.59 -13.43 5.89
CA SER A 61 29.81 -13.88 6.56
C SER A 61 31.07 -13.47 5.78
N ALA A 62 31.08 -13.69 4.46
CA ALA A 62 32.22 -13.34 3.60
C ALA A 62 32.46 -11.83 3.48
N ALA A 63 31.40 -11.02 3.49
CA ALA A 63 31.48 -9.57 3.30
C ALA A 63 31.75 -8.78 4.60
N ALA A 64 31.72 -9.44 5.77
CA ALA A 64 31.77 -8.82 7.10
C ALA A 64 30.84 -7.60 7.24
N ARG A 65 29.71 -7.60 6.51
CA ARG A 65 28.82 -6.46 6.35
C ARG A 65 27.49 -6.74 7.01
N ALA A 66 27.13 -5.92 7.99
CA ALA A 66 25.80 -5.94 8.58
C ALA A 66 24.75 -5.62 7.51
N MET A 67 23.73 -6.48 7.43
CA MET A 67 22.59 -6.33 6.53
C MET A 67 21.34 -5.98 7.37
N PRO A 68 20.81 -4.75 7.27
CA PRO A 68 19.72 -4.27 8.14
C PRO A 68 18.41 -5.05 8.05
N LEU A 69 18.22 -5.87 7.01
CA LEU A 69 17.05 -6.72 6.78
C LEU A 69 17.42 -8.21 6.67
N GLU A 70 18.61 -8.62 7.11
CA GLU A 70 19.06 -10.02 7.03
C GLU A 70 18.01 -11.00 7.57
N GLY A 71 17.59 -11.93 6.72
CA GLY A 71 16.62 -12.97 7.07
C GLY A 71 15.17 -12.49 7.22
N LYS A 72 14.87 -11.23 6.93
CA LYS A 72 13.48 -10.71 6.96
C LYS A 72 12.70 -11.16 5.73
N LEU A 73 11.55 -11.78 5.97
CA LEU A 73 10.64 -12.24 4.91
C LEU A 73 9.85 -11.07 4.33
N LEU A 74 9.76 -11.00 2.99
CA LEU A 74 9.10 -9.94 2.25
C LEU A 74 8.17 -10.50 1.17
N GLY A 75 6.88 -10.20 1.25
CA GLY A 75 5.94 -10.36 0.14
C GLY A 75 6.04 -9.18 -0.83
N VAL A 76 5.98 -9.44 -2.14
CA VAL A 76 6.07 -8.39 -3.16
C VAL A 76 4.75 -8.28 -3.93
N LYS A 77 4.11 -7.11 -3.89
CA LYS A 77 2.86 -6.84 -4.63
C LYS A 77 2.95 -7.30 -6.08
N ASP A 78 1.91 -7.96 -6.58
CA ASP A 78 1.88 -8.55 -7.93
C ASP A 78 1.71 -7.56 -9.10
N VAL A 79 2.09 -6.30 -8.89
CA VAL A 79 2.35 -5.31 -9.95
C VAL A 79 3.82 -4.87 -9.99
N ILE A 80 4.63 -5.37 -9.06
CA ILE A 80 6.05 -5.02 -8.90
C ILE A 80 6.92 -6.19 -9.36
N ARG A 81 7.80 -5.96 -10.33
CA ARG A 81 8.69 -7.00 -10.85
C ARG A 81 9.71 -7.46 -9.81
N ALA A 82 9.76 -8.78 -9.58
CA ALA A 82 10.69 -9.43 -8.67
C ALA A 82 11.28 -10.70 -9.31
N PRO A 83 12.59 -10.93 -9.20
CA PRO A 83 13.24 -12.06 -9.84
C PRO A 83 12.81 -13.39 -9.23
N GLY A 84 12.70 -14.40 -10.09
CA GLY A 84 12.23 -15.73 -9.73
C GLY A 84 10.70 -15.82 -9.52
N TYR A 85 9.96 -14.74 -9.79
CA TYR A 85 8.50 -14.74 -9.71
C TYR A 85 7.89 -14.12 -10.98
N PRO A 86 6.88 -14.75 -11.61
CA PRO A 86 6.10 -14.08 -12.63
C PRO A 86 5.37 -12.86 -12.01
N THR A 87 5.18 -11.82 -12.81
CA THR A 87 4.31 -10.69 -12.45
C THR A 87 3.00 -10.88 -13.20
N GLY A 88 1.91 -11.07 -12.47
CA GLY A 88 0.60 -11.40 -13.05
C GLY A 88 -0.39 -10.24 -13.06
N CYS A 89 -0.15 -9.15 -12.32
CA CYS A 89 -1.05 -8.00 -12.23
C CYS A 89 -2.52 -8.35 -11.88
N ALA A 90 -2.75 -9.53 -11.29
CA ALA A 90 -4.07 -10.12 -11.01
C ALA A 90 -5.06 -10.15 -12.20
N THR A 91 -4.53 -10.34 -13.41
CA THR A 91 -5.29 -10.38 -14.67
C THR A 91 -5.14 -11.73 -15.38
N ASP A 92 -6.03 -12.02 -16.34
CA ASP A 92 -5.96 -13.24 -17.17
C ASP A 92 -5.02 -13.06 -18.37
N LEU A 93 -4.43 -11.88 -18.56
CA LEU A 93 -3.44 -11.67 -19.62
C LEU A 93 -2.16 -12.50 -19.38
N PRO A 94 -1.49 -12.93 -20.45
CA PRO A 94 -0.23 -13.66 -20.34
C PRO A 94 0.84 -12.89 -19.55
N ALA A 95 1.42 -13.52 -18.52
CA ALA A 95 2.41 -12.89 -17.63
C ALA A 95 3.66 -12.34 -18.36
N HIS A 96 4.00 -12.87 -19.54
CA HIS A 96 5.12 -12.36 -20.35
C HIS A 96 4.93 -10.91 -20.81
N LEU A 97 3.69 -10.42 -20.88
CA LEU A 97 3.38 -9.01 -21.20
C LEU A 97 3.80 -8.03 -20.10
N PHE A 98 4.12 -8.55 -18.91
CA PHE A 98 4.59 -7.78 -17.75
C PHE A 98 6.07 -8.05 -17.42
N ALA A 99 6.77 -8.81 -18.27
CA ALA A 99 8.19 -9.10 -18.12
C ALA A 99 9.02 -7.80 -18.20
N GLY A 100 10.16 -7.81 -17.51
CA GLY A 100 11.07 -6.67 -17.48
C GLY A 100 12.09 -6.78 -16.35
N PRO A 101 12.96 -5.77 -16.18
CA PRO A 101 13.96 -5.79 -15.13
C PRO A 101 13.34 -5.77 -13.74
N GLU A 102 14.05 -6.34 -12.76
CA GLU A 102 13.71 -6.25 -11.33
C GLU A 102 13.43 -4.79 -10.93
N ALA A 103 12.40 -4.58 -10.12
CA ALA A 103 12.07 -3.25 -9.64
C ALA A 103 13.18 -2.71 -8.71
N PRO A 104 13.64 -1.46 -8.86
CA PRO A 104 14.70 -0.89 -8.03
C PRO A 104 14.43 -0.92 -6.52
N ALA A 105 13.16 -0.91 -6.09
CA ALA A 105 12.78 -1.07 -4.69
C ALA A 105 13.10 -2.48 -4.17
N VAL A 106 12.78 -3.51 -4.97
CA VAL A 106 13.10 -4.92 -4.65
C VAL A 106 14.62 -5.11 -4.57
N SER A 107 15.38 -4.57 -5.53
CA SER A 107 16.85 -4.65 -5.50
C SER A 107 17.47 -3.99 -4.27
N ARG A 108 16.88 -2.90 -3.76
CA ARG A 108 17.34 -2.24 -2.52
C ARG A 108 17.08 -3.11 -1.29
N LEU A 109 15.86 -3.65 -1.17
CA LEU A 109 15.47 -4.49 -0.03
C LEU A 109 16.26 -5.81 0.02
N ARG A 110 16.47 -6.46 -1.13
CA ARG A 110 17.30 -7.68 -1.22
C ARG A 110 18.77 -7.42 -0.89
N ARG A 111 19.34 -6.29 -1.35
CA ARG A 111 20.71 -5.88 -0.98
C ARG A 111 20.85 -5.58 0.51
N ALA A 112 19.77 -5.18 1.18
CA ALA A 112 19.73 -5.01 2.62
C ALA A 112 19.53 -6.33 3.38
N GLY A 113 19.34 -7.47 2.69
CA GLY A 113 19.25 -8.81 3.29
C GLY A 113 17.83 -9.40 3.36
N ALA A 114 16.82 -8.73 2.80
CA ALA A 114 15.46 -9.27 2.78
C ALA A 114 15.34 -10.49 1.84
N LEU A 115 14.57 -11.47 2.26
CA LEU A 115 14.24 -12.69 1.53
C LEU A 115 12.82 -12.58 0.96
N LEU A 116 12.69 -12.75 -0.35
CA LEU A 116 11.38 -12.71 -0.98
C LEU A 116 10.66 -14.03 -0.74
N VAL A 117 9.40 -13.99 -0.29
CA VAL A 117 8.62 -15.21 -0.02
C VAL A 117 7.57 -15.52 -1.08
N GLY A 118 7.13 -14.51 -1.83
CA GLY A 118 6.11 -14.69 -2.85
C GLY A 118 5.53 -13.39 -3.36
N LYS A 119 4.58 -13.53 -4.28
CA LYS A 119 3.81 -12.41 -4.85
C LYS A 119 2.57 -12.20 -3.99
N THR A 120 2.30 -10.99 -3.53
CA THR A 120 1.06 -10.72 -2.79
C THR A 120 -0.07 -10.37 -3.75
N VAL A 121 -1.26 -10.89 -3.47
CA VAL A 121 -2.48 -10.61 -4.23
C VAL A 121 -2.73 -9.10 -4.29
N THR A 122 -3.26 -8.65 -5.41
CA THR A 122 -3.61 -7.26 -5.69
C THR A 122 -4.97 -7.21 -6.38
N ALA A 123 -5.61 -6.05 -6.38
CA ALA A 123 -6.63 -5.74 -7.37
C ALA A 123 -6.02 -5.74 -8.79
N GLU A 124 -6.83 -6.05 -9.81
CA GLU A 124 -6.37 -6.10 -11.21
C GLU A 124 -5.72 -4.76 -11.59
N PHE A 125 -4.45 -4.79 -12.01
CA PHE A 125 -3.60 -3.62 -12.27
C PHE A 125 -3.49 -2.59 -11.13
N ALA A 126 -3.79 -3.00 -9.89
CA ALA A 126 -3.96 -2.13 -8.72
C ALA A 126 -5.07 -1.07 -8.89
N CYS A 127 -6.12 -1.43 -9.65
CA CYS A 127 -7.32 -0.61 -9.86
C CYS A 127 -8.48 -1.12 -8.98
N ASP A 128 -9.72 -0.96 -9.47
CA ASP A 128 -10.94 -1.12 -8.66
C ASP A 128 -11.40 -2.59 -8.51
N ALA A 129 -10.89 -3.53 -9.32
CA ALA A 129 -11.35 -4.92 -9.29
C ALA A 129 -10.67 -5.70 -8.13
N PRO A 130 -11.41 -6.08 -7.06
CA PRO A 130 -10.81 -6.60 -5.84
C PRO A 130 -10.08 -7.95 -6.04
N GLY A 131 -9.05 -8.17 -5.23
CA GLY A 131 -8.35 -9.45 -5.11
C GLY A 131 -9.02 -10.39 -4.10
N LEU A 132 -8.51 -11.63 -3.99
CA LEU A 132 -9.08 -12.68 -3.13
C LEU A 132 -8.74 -12.55 -1.63
N THR A 133 -7.86 -11.62 -1.25
CA THR A 133 -7.35 -11.52 0.13
C THR A 133 -8.43 -11.11 1.13
N ARG A 134 -8.36 -11.68 2.33
CA ARG A 134 -9.30 -11.46 3.45
C ARG A 134 -8.67 -10.67 4.58
N ASN A 135 -9.50 -9.93 5.32
CA ASN A 135 -9.05 -9.13 6.46
C ASN A 135 -8.64 -10.03 7.65
N PRO A 136 -7.47 -9.82 8.26
CA PRO A 136 -6.98 -10.64 9.37
C PRO A 136 -7.76 -10.48 10.68
N LEU A 137 -8.50 -9.37 10.87
CA LEU A 137 -9.35 -9.15 12.04
C LEU A 137 -10.74 -9.79 11.88
N ASN A 138 -11.24 -9.87 10.65
CA ASN A 138 -12.50 -10.54 10.33
C ASN A 138 -12.49 -11.05 8.87
N PRO A 139 -12.34 -12.37 8.63
CA PRO A 139 -12.23 -12.94 7.27
C PRO A 139 -13.44 -12.73 6.34
N ALA A 140 -14.57 -12.21 6.86
CA ALA A 140 -15.72 -11.79 6.07
C ALA A 140 -15.57 -10.40 5.42
N HIS A 141 -14.50 -9.66 5.75
CA HIS A 141 -14.23 -8.31 5.26
C HIS A 141 -12.96 -8.26 4.38
N THR A 142 -12.82 -7.19 3.60
CA THR A 142 -11.62 -6.88 2.79
C THR A 142 -10.46 -6.33 3.64
N PRO A 143 -9.18 -6.55 3.27
CA PRO A 143 -8.05 -5.86 3.88
C PRO A 143 -7.83 -4.42 3.36
N GLY A 144 -8.56 -3.97 2.33
CA GLY A 144 -8.37 -2.65 1.68
C GLY A 144 -7.16 -2.56 0.73
N GLY A 145 -6.91 -1.39 0.14
CA GLY A 145 -5.74 -1.09 -0.72
C GLY A 145 -5.54 0.42 -0.96
N SER A 146 -4.35 0.95 -1.33
CA SER A 146 -3.05 0.28 -1.51
C SER A 146 -1.81 1.02 -0.93
N SER A 147 -1.77 1.22 0.39
CA SER A 147 -0.60 1.48 1.27
C SER A 147 -0.40 2.93 1.77
N SER A 148 -0.15 3.09 3.09
CA SER A 148 0.16 4.34 3.79
C SER A 148 1.16 4.13 4.95
N ASP A 149 2.04 5.11 5.23
CA ASP A 149 2.77 5.31 6.51
C ASP A 149 3.46 6.70 6.56
N SER A 150 3.61 7.26 7.78
CA SER A 150 3.88 8.69 8.11
C SER A 150 5.24 9.00 8.78
N ALA A 151 5.62 10.29 8.88
CA ALA A 151 6.79 10.83 9.59
C ALA A 151 6.41 11.87 10.67
N ALA A 152 7.37 12.30 11.52
CA ALA A 152 7.17 13.17 12.70
C ALA A 152 7.67 14.62 12.50
N GLY A 153 6.89 15.60 12.98
CA GLY A 153 7.06 17.06 12.85
C GLY A 153 5.81 17.81 13.37
N VAL A 154 5.76 19.14 13.30
CA VAL A 154 4.57 19.97 13.63
C VAL A 154 3.37 19.45 12.84
N ALA A 155 2.44 18.88 13.58
CA ALA A 155 1.29 18.19 13.04
C ALA A 155 0.10 19.14 12.86
N ALA A 156 -0.58 19.04 11.73
CA ALA A 156 -1.83 19.75 11.49
C ALA A 156 -2.92 18.80 10.95
N ILE A 157 -4.18 19.10 11.22
CA ILE A 157 -5.34 18.37 10.69
C ILE A 157 -6.07 19.27 9.68
N PRO A 158 -6.35 18.79 8.46
CA PRO A 158 -7.20 19.51 7.52
C PRO A 158 -8.66 19.45 8.00
N GLU A 159 -9.17 20.57 8.51
CA GLU A 159 -10.53 20.70 9.03
C GLU A 159 -11.50 21.16 7.95
N GLY A 160 -12.75 20.68 8.02
CA GLY A 160 -13.82 20.99 7.08
C GLY A 160 -14.18 19.81 6.18
N PRO A 161 -14.58 20.05 4.91
CA PRO A 161 -15.18 19.04 4.04
C PRO A 161 -14.34 17.77 3.87
N TYR A 162 -13.01 17.89 3.87
CA TYR A 162 -12.13 16.74 3.80
C TYR A 162 -12.32 15.77 4.97
N LEU A 163 -12.35 16.26 6.22
CA LEU A 163 -12.52 15.39 7.39
C LEU A 163 -13.94 14.81 7.46
N GLU A 164 -14.93 15.52 6.93
CA GLU A 164 -16.32 15.08 6.84
C GLU A 164 -16.53 13.89 5.90
N LEU A 165 -15.57 13.60 5.01
CA LEU A 165 -15.58 12.38 4.20
C LEU A 165 -15.42 11.12 5.06
N ALA A 166 -14.92 11.23 6.30
CA ALA A 166 -14.85 10.10 7.22
C ALA A 166 -16.16 9.93 8.00
N ASP A 167 -16.63 8.69 8.05
CA ASP A 167 -17.74 8.27 8.88
C ASP A 167 -17.44 8.56 10.36
N ALA A 168 -18.51 8.75 11.15
CA ALA A 168 -18.41 9.11 12.56
C ALA A 168 -17.48 8.16 13.35
N SER A 169 -17.59 6.85 13.13
CA SER A 169 -16.74 5.86 13.83
C SER A 169 -15.24 6.03 13.55
N VAL A 170 -14.88 6.44 12.33
CA VAL A 170 -13.50 6.70 11.96
C VAL A 170 -13.02 8.03 12.54
N ARG A 171 -13.88 9.07 12.52
CA ARG A 171 -13.57 10.36 13.15
C ARG A 171 -13.38 10.23 14.65
N ASP A 172 -14.23 9.47 15.35
CA ASP A 172 -14.10 9.22 16.79
C ASP A 172 -12.78 8.52 17.14
N ALA A 173 -12.40 7.51 16.34
CA ALA A 173 -11.14 6.80 16.50
C ALA A 173 -9.92 7.71 16.22
N PHE A 174 -10.04 8.58 15.20
CA PHE A 174 -9.01 9.57 14.88
C PHE A 174 -8.85 10.59 16.00
N GLU A 175 -9.94 11.14 16.54
CA GLU A 175 -9.90 12.06 17.68
C GLU A 175 -9.29 11.41 18.93
N THR A 176 -9.64 10.16 19.22
CA THR A 176 -8.99 9.38 20.29
C THR A 176 -7.47 9.26 20.08
N ALA A 177 -7.00 9.17 18.84
CA ALA A 177 -5.57 9.15 18.53
C ALA A 177 -4.92 10.53 18.71
N ILE A 178 -5.59 11.61 18.33
CA ILE A 178 -5.14 12.99 18.56
C ILE A 178 -5.01 13.29 20.06
N GLU A 179 -5.96 12.87 20.89
CA GLU A 179 -5.89 13.01 22.34
C GLU A 179 -4.64 12.35 22.93
N ARG A 180 -4.28 11.16 22.44
CA ARG A 180 -3.06 10.44 22.87
C ARG A 180 -1.78 11.19 22.46
N ILE A 181 -1.79 11.82 21.29
CA ILE A 181 -0.67 12.62 20.78
C ILE A 181 -0.51 13.91 21.60
N HIS A 182 -1.62 14.58 21.93
CA HIS A 182 -1.64 15.71 22.84
C HIS A 182 -1.15 15.35 24.23
N ALA A 183 -1.59 14.21 24.79
CA ALA A 183 -1.12 13.72 26.08
C ALA A 183 0.38 13.39 26.09
N ALA A 184 0.96 13.10 24.93
CA ALA A 184 2.41 12.92 24.74
C ALA A 184 3.18 14.24 24.58
N GLY A 185 2.51 15.40 24.69
CA GLY A 185 3.12 16.73 24.60
C GLY A 185 3.34 17.24 23.17
N ILE A 186 2.77 16.58 22.15
CA ILE A 186 2.85 17.01 20.76
C ILE A 186 1.65 17.91 20.47
N GLY A 187 1.90 19.17 20.11
CA GLY A 187 0.84 20.09 19.68
C GLY A 187 0.34 19.75 18.28
N VAL A 188 -0.98 19.62 18.13
CA VAL A 188 -1.63 19.45 16.84
C VAL A 188 -2.50 20.67 16.56
N SER A 189 -2.30 21.30 15.40
CA SER A 189 -3.14 22.41 14.95
C SER A 189 -4.27 21.91 14.05
N ARG A 190 -5.42 22.57 14.05
CA ARG A 190 -6.46 22.34 13.04
C ARG A 190 -6.46 23.51 12.06
N VAL A 191 -6.48 23.20 10.77
CA VAL A 191 -6.31 24.19 9.70
C VAL A 191 -7.37 23.97 8.65
N SER A 192 -8.06 25.05 8.27
CA SER A 192 -8.98 25.01 7.12
C SER A 192 -8.16 24.80 5.84
N ALA A 193 -8.28 23.59 5.28
CA ALA A 193 -7.58 23.16 4.08
C ALA A 193 -8.54 22.28 3.25
N LEU A 194 -8.21 22.04 1.97
CA LEU A 194 -8.98 21.12 1.11
C LEU A 194 -10.49 21.43 1.06
N GLN A 195 -10.85 22.71 0.98
CA GLN A 195 -12.26 23.11 0.89
C GLN A 195 -12.89 22.71 -0.46
N ASP A 196 -12.06 22.49 -1.47
CA ASP A 196 -12.43 22.02 -2.81
C ASP A 196 -12.28 20.50 -2.99
N ILE A 197 -12.36 19.72 -1.90
CA ILE A 197 -12.04 18.28 -1.92
C ILE A 197 -12.83 17.48 -2.96
N ASP A 198 -14.12 17.76 -3.16
CA ASP A 198 -14.94 17.06 -4.16
C ASP A 198 -14.44 17.29 -5.60
N ASP A 199 -14.02 18.52 -5.92
CA ASP A 199 -13.42 18.84 -7.21
C ASP A 199 -12.03 18.19 -7.36
N LEU A 200 -11.24 18.18 -6.29
CA LEU A 200 -9.94 17.50 -6.25
C LEU A 200 -10.08 15.99 -6.49
N ILE A 201 -11.05 15.34 -5.84
CA ILE A 201 -11.41 13.93 -6.07
C ILE A 201 -11.77 13.71 -7.54
N HIS A 202 -12.65 14.55 -8.07
CA HIS A 202 -13.11 14.44 -9.45
C HIS A 202 -11.93 14.55 -10.44
N ARG A 203 -11.09 15.59 -10.31
CA ARG A 203 -9.91 15.80 -11.16
C ARG A 203 -8.91 14.65 -11.03
N HIS A 204 -8.63 14.19 -9.82
CA HIS A 204 -7.69 13.09 -9.59
C HIS A 204 -8.17 11.79 -10.25
N SER A 205 -9.45 11.45 -10.09
CA SER A 205 -10.04 10.25 -10.70
C SER A 205 -9.93 10.31 -12.23
N ARG A 206 -10.23 11.46 -12.84
CA ARG A 206 -10.07 11.65 -14.29
C ARG A 206 -8.62 11.52 -14.75
N LEU A 207 -7.70 12.19 -14.05
CA LEU A 207 -6.27 12.14 -14.35
C LEU A 207 -5.74 10.70 -14.34
N THR A 208 -6.01 9.97 -13.26
CA THR A 208 -5.53 8.59 -13.09
C THR A 208 -6.15 7.65 -14.12
N ARG A 209 -7.45 7.76 -14.41
CA ARG A 209 -8.14 6.98 -15.45
C ARG A 209 -7.58 7.23 -16.85
N ALA A 210 -7.30 8.48 -17.20
CA ALA A 210 -6.70 8.84 -18.49
C ALA A 210 -5.29 8.24 -18.66
N GLU A 211 -4.43 8.35 -17.65
CA GLU A 211 -3.08 7.78 -17.65
C GLU A 211 -3.13 6.25 -17.72
N LEU A 212 -4.03 5.64 -16.95
CA LEU A 212 -4.26 4.19 -16.98
C LEU A 212 -4.68 3.74 -18.39
N TYR A 213 -5.69 4.38 -18.99
CA TYR A 213 -6.11 4.05 -20.36
C TYR A 213 -4.94 4.13 -21.35
N ARG A 214 -4.15 5.20 -21.30
CA ARG A 214 -3.00 5.39 -22.23
C ARG A 214 -1.93 4.32 -22.08
N ASN A 215 -1.67 3.85 -20.85
CA ASN A 215 -0.75 2.75 -20.60
C ASN A 215 -1.28 1.40 -21.11
N HIS A 216 -2.60 1.25 -21.18
CA HIS A 216 -3.26 0.02 -21.60
C HIS A 216 -3.75 0.00 -23.06
N ARG A 217 -3.86 1.14 -23.74
CA ARG A 217 -4.51 1.26 -25.06
C ARG A 217 -4.01 0.25 -26.09
N ALA A 218 -2.69 0.07 -26.21
CA ALA A 218 -2.11 -0.86 -27.16
C ALA A 218 -2.40 -2.33 -26.81
N ARG A 219 -2.58 -2.65 -25.51
CA ARG A 219 -2.98 -3.99 -25.07
C ARG A 219 -4.48 -4.22 -25.24
N LEU A 220 -5.29 -3.17 -25.17
CA LEU A 220 -6.73 -3.29 -25.36
C LEU A 220 -7.08 -3.71 -26.79
N ASP A 221 -6.31 -3.27 -27.80
CA ASP A 221 -6.57 -3.65 -29.20
C ASP A 221 -6.57 -5.17 -29.41
N GLU A 222 -5.74 -5.90 -28.66
CA GLU A 222 -5.58 -7.36 -28.79
C GLU A 222 -6.25 -8.15 -27.66
N TRP A 223 -6.19 -7.66 -26.42
CA TRP A 223 -6.51 -8.44 -25.22
C TRP A 223 -7.78 -7.99 -24.49
N ARG A 224 -8.61 -7.12 -25.08
CA ARG A 224 -9.77 -6.53 -24.39
C ARG A 224 -10.67 -7.55 -23.69
N THR A 225 -10.92 -8.71 -24.31
CA THR A 225 -11.77 -9.78 -23.75
C THR A 225 -11.17 -10.48 -22.53
N SER A 226 -9.87 -10.31 -22.28
CA SER A 226 -9.15 -10.87 -21.12
C SER A 226 -9.15 -9.93 -19.90
N TYR A 227 -9.65 -8.70 -20.03
CA TYR A 227 -9.80 -7.78 -18.91
C TYR A 227 -11.11 -8.05 -18.19
N ARG A 228 -11.13 -7.85 -16.86
CA ARG A 228 -12.39 -7.93 -16.11
C ARG A 228 -13.33 -6.79 -16.51
N PRO A 229 -14.66 -7.00 -16.53
CA PRO A 229 -15.63 -5.96 -16.87
C PRO A 229 -15.51 -4.69 -16.03
N GLU A 230 -15.20 -4.82 -14.74
CA GLU A 230 -14.98 -3.70 -13.82
C GLU A 230 -13.80 -2.83 -14.25
N THR A 231 -12.70 -3.46 -14.66
CA THR A 231 -11.50 -2.78 -15.13
C THR A 231 -11.73 -2.10 -16.48
N LEU A 232 -12.48 -2.74 -17.39
CA LEU A 232 -12.85 -2.12 -18.67
C LEU A 232 -13.67 -0.84 -18.46
N LYS A 233 -14.60 -0.81 -17.51
CA LYS A 233 -15.35 0.42 -17.17
C LYS A 233 -14.42 1.56 -16.76
N VAL A 234 -13.38 1.26 -15.96
CA VAL A 234 -12.37 2.25 -15.55
C VAL A 234 -11.55 2.73 -16.75
N LEU A 235 -11.04 1.81 -17.56
CA LEU A 235 -10.24 2.12 -18.74
C LEU A 235 -11.04 2.95 -19.77
N ASP A 236 -12.27 2.56 -20.07
CA ASP A 236 -13.13 3.24 -21.04
C ASP A 236 -13.48 4.66 -20.58
N SER A 237 -13.67 4.87 -19.27
CA SER A 237 -13.87 6.22 -18.71
C SER A 237 -12.65 7.14 -18.88
N GLY A 238 -11.44 6.56 -18.96
CA GLY A 238 -10.20 7.28 -19.28
C GLY A 238 -10.01 7.59 -20.76
N ALA A 239 -10.62 6.80 -21.65
CA ALA A 239 -10.51 6.96 -23.10
C ALA A 239 -11.12 8.27 -23.60
N GLY A 240 -12.12 8.81 -22.90
CA GLY A 240 -12.79 10.06 -23.25
C GLY A 240 -12.00 11.33 -22.94
N ILE A 241 -10.79 11.22 -22.36
CA ILE A 241 -9.97 12.36 -21.93
C ILE A 241 -8.85 12.60 -22.95
N ASP A 242 -8.96 13.70 -23.69
CA ASP A 242 -8.00 14.06 -24.73
C ASP A 242 -6.66 14.60 -24.17
N ASP A 243 -5.69 14.86 -25.05
CA ASP A 243 -4.36 15.35 -24.67
C ASP A 243 -4.38 16.73 -24.03
N ARG A 244 -5.31 17.59 -24.45
CA ARG A 244 -5.44 18.94 -23.91
C ARG A 244 -5.98 18.87 -22.48
N GLU A 245 -7.08 18.16 -22.29
CA GLU A 245 -7.70 17.97 -20.97
C GLU A 245 -6.73 17.26 -20.01
N LEU A 246 -5.99 16.24 -20.48
CA LEU A 246 -4.97 15.61 -19.63
C LEU A 246 -3.87 16.59 -19.22
N GLY A 247 -3.42 17.45 -20.14
CA GLY A 247 -2.48 18.52 -19.83
C GLY A 247 -3.01 19.46 -18.74
N GLU A 248 -4.27 19.88 -18.85
CA GLU A 248 -4.95 20.73 -17.87
C GLU A 248 -5.06 20.04 -16.50
N LEU A 249 -5.42 18.74 -16.46
CA LEU A 249 -5.48 17.94 -15.24
C LEU A 249 -4.12 17.80 -14.55
N ARG A 250 -3.04 17.58 -15.32
CA ARG A 250 -1.67 17.52 -14.78
C ARG A 250 -1.23 18.85 -14.18
N LEU A 251 -1.55 19.96 -14.85
CA LEU A 251 -1.29 21.32 -14.34
C LEU A 251 -2.14 21.62 -13.10
N ALA A 252 -3.38 21.16 -13.05
CA ALA A 252 -4.24 21.31 -11.88
C ALA A 252 -3.67 20.54 -10.66
N ARG A 253 -3.21 19.30 -10.85
CA ARG A 253 -2.50 18.54 -9.81
C ARG A 253 -1.26 19.27 -9.31
N GLN A 254 -0.45 19.82 -10.22
CA GLN A 254 0.74 20.58 -9.83
C GLN A 254 0.38 21.80 -8.97
N ARG A 255 -0.62 22.57 -9.39
CA ARG A 255 -1.14 23.71 -8.61
C ARG A 255 -1.64 23.29 -7.23
N THR A 256 -2.36 22.17 -7.14
CA THR A 256 -2.79 21.60 -5.84
C THR A 256 -1.59 21.36 -4.93
N VAL A 257 -0.54 20.71 -5.42
CA VAL A 257 0.69 20.43 -4.63
C VAL A 257 1.38 21.72 -4.19
N GLU A 258 1.53 22.69 -5.11
CA GLU A 258 2.15 23.99 -4.83
C GLU A 258 1.36 24.78 -3.77
N ASN A 259 0.03 24.80 -3.87
CA ASN A 259 -0.85 25.44 -2.89
C ASN A 259 -0.76 24.78 -1.50
N HIS A 260 -0.72 23.45 -1.45
CA HIS A 260 -0.54 22.73 -0.18
C HIS A 260 0.82 23.00 0.46
N ALA A 261 1.90 22.96 -0.33
CA ALA A 261 3.23 23.28 0.16
C ALA A 261 3.34 24.73 0.66
N ALA A 262 2.72 25.69 -0.06
CA ALA A 262 2.67 27.08 0.35
C ALA A 262 1.87 27.26 1.67
N LEU A 263 0.74 26.58 1.81
CA LEU A 263 -0.05 26.59 3.05
C LEU A 263 0.76 26.01 4.23
N MET A 264 1.40 24.86 4.02
CA MET A 264 2.26 24.24 5.03
C MET A 264 3.39 25.19 5.46
N SER A 265 4.07 25.81 4.50
CA SER A 265 5.13 26.78 4.79
C SER A 265 4.62 28.02 5.53
N ALA A 266 3.45 28.55 5.14
CA ALA A 266 2.88 29.75 5.76
C ALA A 266 2.45 29.49 7.22
N MET A 267 1.98 28.28 7.51
CA MET A 267 1.48 27.89 8.83
C MET A 267 2.52 27.15 9.69
N GLY A 268 3.72 26.89 9.16
CA GLY A 268 4.75 26.13 9.86
C GLY A 268 4.38 24.66 10.12
N ILE A 269 3.64 24.05 9.19
CA ILE A 269 3.19 22.65 9.27
C ILE A 269 4.26 21.75 8.66
N ASP A 270 4.72 20.75 9.41
CA ASP A 270 5.67 19.74 8.89
C ASP A 270 4.93 18.51 8.36
N ILE A 271 3.82 18.12 9.00
CA ILE A 271 3.04 16.93 8.64
C ILE A 271 1.54 17.20 8.75
N TRP A 272 0.79 16.69 7.77
CA TRP A 272 -0.65 16.55 7.87
C TRP A 272 -1.04 15.24 8.56
N MET A 273 -2.03 15.32 9.43
CA MET A 273 -2.67 14.22 10.12
C MET A 273 -4.10 14.09 9.62
N CYS A 274 -4.48 12.91 9.17
CA CYS A 274 -5.84 12.60 8.77
C CYS A 274 -6.17 11.13 9.04
N PRO A 275 -7.46 10.78 9.05
CA PRO A 275 -7.85 9.38 8.97
C PRO A 275 -7.31 8.72 7.70
N ALA A 276 -6.84 7.48 7.79
CA ALA A 276 -6.29 6.76 6.64
C ALA A 276 -7.37 6.26 5.66
N THR A 277 -8.63 6.17 6.09
CA THR A 277 -9.77 5.71 5.30
C THR A 277 -11.02 6.50 5.66
N THR A 278 -12.05 6.46 4.81
CA THR A 278 -13.34 7.10 5.12
C THR A 278 -14.19 6.25 6.06
N SER A 279 -14.05 4.92 6.00
CA SER A 279 -14.88 3.97 6.75
C SER A 279 -14.03 2.83 7.31
N LEU A 280 -14.66 2.00 8.16
CA LEU A 280 -14.14 0.66 8.48
C LEU A 280 -14.11 -0.21 7.23
N ALA A 281 -13.37 -1.32 7.29
CA ALA A 281 -13.31 -2.29 6.19
C ALA A 281 -14.71 -2.76 5.79
N PRO A 282 -15.13 -2.61 4.52
CA PRO A 282 -16.45 -3.02 4.08
C PRO A 282 -16.61 -4.55 4.12
N VAL A 283 -17.87 -4.99 4.18
CA VAL A 283 -18.24 -6.41 4.11
C VAL A 283 -18.11 -6.89 2.66
N GLY A 284 -17.55 -8.09 2.46
CA GLY A 284 -17.45 -8.72 1.14
C GLY A 284 -16.24 -8.27 0.31
N GLN A 285 -16.26 -8.63 -0.98
CA GLN A 285 -15.17 -8.35 -1.92
C GLN A 285 -15.33 -6.94 -2.52
N GLN A 286 -14.85 -5.94 -1.78
CA GLN A 286 -14.75 -4.55 -2.22
C GLN A 286 -13.40 -3.97 -1.74
N THR A 287 -12.91 -2.89 -2.35
CA THR A 287 -11.60 -2.30 -2.02
C THR A 287 -11.66 -1.19 -0.97
N GLY A 288 -12.88 -0.74 -0.59
CA GLY A 288 -13.10 0.44 0.25
C GLY A 288 -13.01 1.74 -0.55
N ASN A 289 -13.15 2.90 0.12
CA ASN A 289 -13.03 4.20 -0.51
C ASN A 289 -11.63 4.81 -0.24
N PRO A 290 -10.78 4.97 -1.28
CA PRO A 290 -9.40 5.43 -1.11
C PRO A 290 -9.26 6.95 -0.98
N THR A 291 -10.38 7.70 -0.95
CA THR A 291 -10.40 9.17 -1.06
C THR A 291 -9.55 9.92 -0.03
N MET A 292 -9.31 9.34 1.14
CA MET A 292 -8.40 9.93 2.15
C MET A 292 -6.90 9.82 1.81
N ASN A 293 -6.55 9.18 0.69
CA ASN A 293 -5.16 8.99 0.25
C ASN A 293 -4.91 9.63 -1.13
N LEU A 294 -5.75 10.59 -1.52
CA LEU A 294 -5.56 11.34 -2.75
C LEU A 294 -4.39 12.33 -2.60
N PRO A 295 -3.68 12.65 -3.69
CA PRO A 295 -2.50 13.51 -3.69
C PRO A 295 -2.81 14.99 -3.46
#